data_AF-F6GV06-F1
#
_entry.id   AF-F6GV06-F1
#
_cell.length_a   1.000
_cell.length_b   1.000
_cell.length_c   1.000
_cell.angle_alpha   90.00
_cell.angle_beta   90.00
_cell.angle_gamma   90.00
#
_symmetry.space_group_name_H-M   'P 1'
#
loop_
_entity.id
_entity.type
_entity.pdbx_description
1 polymer ?
#
loop_
_entity_poly.entity_id
_entity_poly.type
_entity_poly.pdbx_seq_one_letter_code
_entity_poly.pdbx_strand_id
1 'polypeptide(L)'
;MQLEAQKKELEKREKELEKRKAQNESERRKIYNEKKMNMKATIEQKKADENVLRLAEDQRREKENLHKRIIELERKLDAKQALELEIERMRGALQVMKHMGENGDMDMKIKMDEIQEELKEKEEELDDLEALNQALVVKERKSNDELQEARKELISYFKGRSGRAFIAVKQMGDLDTKPFQKAMKRKYSEEEANEKALEWCSLWEQNLTDSSWHPFKVITDKGNCKEIIDEEDERLKDLQNEYGDEVYMAVTDALKEMNEYNPSGRYVVSELWNFKEGRKATLREGVEDILKQWRLHKRKRT
;
A
#
# COMPACT_ATOMS: atom_id res chain seq x y z
N MET A 1 5.73 -56.80 -62.82
CA MET A 1 5.24 -55.41 -62.65
C MET A 1 4.20 -55.24 -61.54
N GLN A 2 3.15 -56.08 -61.41
CA GLN A 2 2.11 -55.90 -60.36
C GLN A 2 2.58 -56.11 -58.90
N LEU A 3 3.35 -57.15 -58.62
CA LEU A 3 3.85 -57.45 -57.26
C LEU A 3 4.78 -56.35 -56.71
N GLU A 4 5.55 -55.74 -57.59
CA GLU A 4 6.50 -54.68 -57.24
C GLU A 4 5.78 -53.35 -56.93
N ALA A 5 4.67 -53.08 -57.62
CA ALA A 5 3.78 -51.97 -57.30
C ALA A 5 3.08 -52.18 -55.94
N GLN A 6 2.57 -53.39 -55.67
CA GLN A 6 1.98 -53.73 -54.36
C GLN A 6 2.99 -53.59 -53.21
N LYS A 7 4.24 -54.03 -53.41
CA LYS A 7 5.30 -53.90 -52.40
C LYS A 7 5.59 -52.43 -52.06
N LYS A 8 5.67 -51.56 -53.08
CA LYS A 8 5.84 -50.11 -52.90
C LYS A 8 4.64 -49.45 -52.21
N GLU A 9 3.43 -49.93 -52.46
CA GLU A 9 2.21 -49.41 -51.82
C GLU A 9 2.12 -49.81 -50.34
N LEU A 10 2.50 -51.05 -50.00
CA LEU A 10 2.63 -51.51 -48.61
C LEU A 10 3.72 -50.73 -47.86
N GLU A 11 4.88 -50.49 -48.46
CA GLU A 11 5.95 -49.66 -47.88
C GLU A 11 5.50 -48.21 -47.60
N LYS A 12 4.71 -47.62 -48.51
CA LYS A 12 4.11 -46.29 -48.31
C LYS A 12 3.16 -46.29 -47.12
N ARG A 13 2.28 -47.31 -47.03
CA ARG A 13 1.35 -47.47 -45.90
C ARG A 13 2.06 -47.67 -44.57
N GLU A 14 3.14 -48.45 -44.55
CA GLU A 14 3.95 -48.67 -43.35
C GLU A 14 4.60 -47.37 -42.87
N LYS A 15 5.20 -46.59 -43.78
CA LYS A 15 5.74 -45.26 -43.47
C LYS A 15 4.67 -44.29 -42.95
N GLU A 16 3.47 -44.32 -43.54
CA GLU A 16 2.36 -43.48 -43.10
C GLU A 16 1.83 -43.88 -41.71
N LEU A 17 1.73 -45.18 -41.44
CA LEU A 17 1.37 -45.71 -40.11
C LEU A 17 2.40 -45.33 -39.05
N GLU A 18 3.69 -45.41 -39.37
CA GLU A 18 4.74 -45.06 -38.42
C GLU A 18 4.77 -43.55 -38.13
N LYS A 19 4.51 -42.72 -39.15
CA LYS A 19 4.31 -41.28 -38.98
C LYS A 19 3.11 -40.97 -38.07
N ARG A 20 1.98 -41.68 -38.25
CA ARG A 20 0.78 -41.54 -37.39
C ARG A 20 1.06 -41.98 -35.94
N LYS A 21 1.79 -43.07 -35.71
CA LYS A 21 2.19 -43.48 -34.35
C LYS A 21 3.06 -42.43 -33.67
N ALA A 22 4.06 -41.90 -34.37
CA ALA A 22 4.93 -40.85 -33.85
C ALA A 22 4.13 -39.57 -33.50
N GLN A 23 3.15 -39.20 -34.34
CA GLN A 23 2.23 -38.09 -34.05
C GLN A 23 1.37 -38.37 -32.80
N ASN A 24 0.77 -39.56 -32.70
CA ASN A 24 -0.04 -39.96 -31.55
C ASN A 24 0.76 -39.99 -30.24
N GLU A 25 2.01 -40.45 -30.26
CA GLU A 25 2.89 -40.40 -29.08
C GLU A 25 3.22 -38.96 -28.66
N SER A 26 3.48 -38.10 -29.63
CA SER A 26 3.72 -36.66 -29.40
C SER A 26 2.49 -35.99 -28.77
N GLU A 27 1.29 -36.24 -29.32
CA GLU A 27 0.03 -35.74 -28.76
C GLU A 27 -0.25 -36.27 -27.36
N ARG A 28 -0.01 -37.57 -27.10
CA ARG A 28 -0.13 -38.13 -25.75
C ARG A 28 0.78 -37.43 -24.75
N ARG A 29 2.03 -37.12 -25.13
CA ARG A 29 2.98 -36.38 -24.29
C ARG A 29 2.48 -34.94 -24.04
N LYS A 30 1.95 -34.26 -25.06
CA LYS A 30 1.34 -32.92 -24.90
C LYS A 30 0.18 -32.94 -23.92
N ILE A 31 -0.79 -33.84 -24.13
CA ILE A 31 -1.96 -34.00 -23.25
C ILE A 31 -1.52 -34.31 -21.80
N TYR A 32 -0.52 -35.18 -21.60
CA TYR A 32 0.01 -35.48 -20.28
C TYR A 32 0.61 -34.24 -19.60
N ASN A 33 1.43 -33.47 -20.34
CA ASN A 33 2.02 -32.24 -19.83
C ASN A 33 0.95 -31.18 -19.53
N GLU A 34 -0.04 -31.00 -20.40
CA GLU A 34 -1.17 -30.10 -20.18
C GLU A 34 -1.96 -30.48 -18.94
N LYS A 35 -2.32 -31.76 -18.76
CA LYS A 35 -3.00 -32.25 -17.55
C LYS A 35 -2.19 -31.95 -16.29
N LYS A 36 -0.87 -32.16 -16.33
CA LYS A 36 0.03 -31.87 -15.21
C LYS A 36 0.10 -30.37 -14.90
N MET A 37 0.15 -29.52 -15.93
CA MET A 37 0.16 -28.07 -15.76
C MET A 37 -1.18 -27.56 -15.21
N ASN A 38 -2.29 -28.08 -15.73
CA ASN A 38 -3.63 -27.70 -15.30
C ASN A 38 -3.90 -28.14 -13.84
N MET A 39 -3.42 -29.32 -13.44
CA MET A 39 -3.47 -29.77 -12.06
C MET A 39 -2.69 -28.83 -11.12
N LYS A 40 -1.47 -28.42 -11.52
CA LYS A 40 -0.68 -27.45 -10.75
C LYS A 40 -1.38 -26.10 -10.64
N ALA A 41 -1.94 -25.59 -11.74
CA ALA A 41 -2.69 -24.34 -11.75
C ALA A 41 -3.90 -24.41 -10.81
N THR A 42 -4.64 -25.51 -10.80
CA THR A 42 -5.80 -25.72 -9.91
C THR A 42 -5.39 -25.73 -8.43
N ILE A 43 -4.27 -26.39 -8.10
CA ILE A 43 -3.75 -26.41 -6.72
C ILE A 43 -3.32 -25.01 -6.29
N GLU A 44 -2.64 -24.27 -7.17
CA GLU A 44 -2.19 -22.91 -6.87
C GLU A 44 -3.38 -21.95 -6.73
N GLN A 45 -4.41 -22.09 -7.57
CA GLN A 45 -5.65 -21.34 -7.44
C GLN A 45 -6.33 -21.58 -6.11
N LYS A 46 -6.49 -22.83 -5.68
CA LYS A 46 -7.08 -23.17 -4.36
C LYS A 46 -6.31 -22.54 -3.21
N LYS A 47 -4.97 -22.55 -3.25
CA LYS A 47 -4.14 -21.89 -2.24
C LYS A 47 -4.32 -20.37 -2.26
N ALA A 48 -4.43 -19.77 -3.44
CA ALA A 48 -4.69 -18.33 -3.57
C ALA A 48 -6.05 -17.98 -2.95
N ASP A 49 -7.10 -18.75 -3.27
CA ASP A 49 -8.45 -18.55 -2.76
C ASP A 49 -8.50 -18.69 -1.22
N GLU A 50 -7.84 -19.71 -0.66
CA GLU A 50 -7.71 -19.90 0.80
C GLU A 50 -6.99 -18.73 1.48
N ASN A 51 -5.91 -18.23 0.87
CA ASN A 51 -5.18 -17.07 1.39
C ASN A 51 -6.04 -15.80 1.36
N VAL A 52 -6.81 -15.58 0.29
CA VAL A 52 -7.72 -14.42 0.18
C VAL A 52 -8.81 -14.48 1.25
N LEU A 53 -9.41 -15.65 1.48
CA LEU A 53 -10.40 -15.83 2.55
C LEU A 53 -9.83 -15.52 3.93
N ARG A 54 -8.62 -16.02 4.23
CA ARG A 54 -7.95 -15.72 5.50
C ARG A 54 -7.68 -14.22 5.66
N LEU A 55 -7.18 -13.56 4.62
CA LEU A 55 -6.94 -12.11 4.64
C LEU A 55 -8.23 -11.31 4.87
N ALA A 56 -9.35 -11.73 4.25
CA ALA A 56 -10.65 -11.10 4.45
C ALA A 56 -11.15 -11.26 5.90
N GLU A 57 -10.95 -12.44 6.50
CA GLU A 57 -11.27 -12.67 7.91
C GLU A 57 -10.41 -11.85 8.86
N ASP A 58 -9.10 -11.79 8.60
CA ASP A 58 -8.16 -10.99 9.40
C ASP A 58 -8.52 -9.50 9.33
N GLN A 59 -8.78 -8.97 8.14
CA GLN A 59 -9.27 -7.59 7.96
C GLN A 59 -10.59 -7.34 8.70
N ARG A 60 -11.54 -8.30 8.66
CA ARG A 60 -12.80 -8.16 9.40
C ARG A 60 -12.57 -8.09 10.90
N ARG A 61 -11.70 -8.94 11.45
CA ARG A 61 -11.34 -8.93 12.88
C ARG A 61 -10.64 -7.65 13.28
N GLU A 62 -9.68 -7.17 12.49
CA GLU A 62 -9.01 -5.90 12.73
C GLU A 62 -10.01 -4.75 12.72
N LYS A 63 -10.91 -4.72 11.73
CA LYS A 63 -11.98 -3.72 11.65
C LYS A 63 -12.89 -3.76 12.88
N GLU A 64 -13.31 -4.93 13.34
CA GLU A 64 -14.13 -5.07 14.55
C GLU A 64 -13.38 -4.60 15.81
N ASN A 65 -12.09 -4.92 15.93
CA ASN A 65 -11.25 -4.47 17.04
C ASN A 65 -11.08 -2.95 17.06
N LEU A 66 -10.89 -2.33 15.89
CA LEU A 66 -10.83 -0.87 15.76
C LEU A 66 -12.15 -0.21 16.15
N HIS A 67 -13.30 -0.75 15.72
CA HIS A 67 -14.60 -0.21 16.15
C HIS A 67 -14.81 -0.32 17.66
N LYS A 68 -14.46 -1.46 18.27
CA LYS A 68 -14.51 -1.60 19.73
C LYS A 68 -13.65 -0.56 20.43
N ARG A 69 -12.45 -0.29 19.88
CA ARG A 69 -11.56 0.73 20.42
C ARG A 69 -12.10 2.14 20.27
N ILE A 70 -12.74 2.46 19.14
CA ILE A 70 -13.41 3.74 18.92
C ILE A 70 -14.49 3.96 19.98
N ILE A 71 -15.39 2.98 20.17
CA ILE A 71 -16.46 3.07 21.18
C ILE A 71 -15.88 3.23 22.59
N GLU A 72 -14.80 2.52 22.92
CA GLU A 72 -14.14 2.66 24.21
C GLU A 72 -13.55 4.07 24.41
N LEU A 73 -12.94 4.65 23.37
CA LEU A 73 -12.37 5.99 23.40
C LEU A 73 -13.45 7.07 23.48
N GLU A 74 -14.55 6.92 22.75
CA GLU A 74 -15.72 7.81 22.84
C GLU A 74 -16.28 7.82 24.27
N ARG A 75 -16.46 6.66 24.88
CA ARG A 75 -16.92 6.57 26.28
C ARG A 75 -15.97 7.24 27.27
N LYS A 76 -14.65 7.14 27.05
CA LYS A 76 -13.65 7.82 27.89
C LYS A 76 -13.67 9.34 27.69
N LEU A 77 -13.88 9.79 26.45
CA LEU A 77 -14.02 11.21 26.14
C LEU A 77 -15.27 11.79 26.81
N ASP A 78 -16.41 11.11 26.70
CA ASP A 78 -17.66 11.51 27.34
C ASP A 78 -17.50 11.57 28.88
N ALA A 79 -16.80 10.59 29.47
CA ALA A 79 -16.51 10.58 30.90
C ALA A 79 -15.61 11.75 31.32
N LYS A 80 -14.58 12.09 30.53
CA LYS A 80 -13.73 13.28 30.78
C LYS A 80 -14.56 14.55 30.74
N GLN A 81 -15.39 14.72 29.71
CA GLN A 81 -16.26 15.90 29.56
C GLN A 81 -17.27 16.02 30.71
N ALA A 82 -17.83 14.90 31.17
CA ALA A 82 -18.71 14.88 32.32
C ALA A 82 -18.00 15.32 33.61
N LEU A 83 -16.76 14.86 33.82
CA LEU A 83 -15.93 15.27 34.95
C LEU A 83 -15.60 16.78 34.90
N GLU A 84 -15.22 17.29 33.73
CA GLU A 84 -14.97 18.73 33.51
C GLU A 84 -16.19 19.58 33.85
N LEU A 85 -17.38 19.17 33.40
CA LEU A 85 -18.65 19.86 33.71
C LEU A 85 -19.00 19.79 35.21
N GLU A 86 -18.70 18.66 35.86
CA GLU A 86 -18.95 18.49 37.30
C GLU A 86 -18.04 19.39 38.14
N ILE A 87 -16.76 19.48 37.80
CA ILE A 87 -15.77 20.41 38.38
C ILE A 87 -16.28 21.85 38.26
N GLU A 88 -16.69 22.29 37.07
CA GLU A 88 -17.21 23.65 36.88
C GLU A 88 -18.51 23.90 37.66
N ARG A 89 -19.39 22.90 37.75
CA ARG A 89 -20.61 23.01 38.56
C ARG A 89 -20.30 23.18 40.05
N MET A 90 -19.35 22.41 40.58
CA MET A 90 -18.92 22.51 41.98
C MET A 90 -18.20 23.84 42.27
N ARG A 91 -17.34 24.32 41.35
CA ARG A 91 -16.74 25.66 41.42
C ARG A 91 -17.81 26.76 41.52
N GLY A 92 -18.83 26.70 40.67
CA GLY A 92 -19.96 27.63 40.71
C GLY A 92 -20.76 27.55 42.01
N ALA A 93 -21.04 26.34 42.51
CA ALA A 93 -21.77 26.14 43.77
C ALA A 93 -20.99 26.70 44.98
N LEU A 94 -19.68 26.45 45.06
CA LEU A 94 -18.80 27.02 46.08
C LEU A 94 -18.78 28.55 46.01
N GLN A 95 -18.73 29.12 44.81
CA GLN A 95 -18.75 30.56 44.63
C GLN A 95 -20.05 31.16 45.17
N VAL A 96 -21.21 30.57 44.85
CA VAL A 96 -22.52 31.03 45.37
C VAL A 96 -22.58 30.90 46.89
N MET A 97 -22.14 29.78 47.47
CA MET A 97 -22.13 29.59 48.93
C MET A 97 -21.23 30.63 49.63
N LYS A 98 -20.08 30.98 49.06
CA LYS A 98 -19.21 32.05 49.59
C LYS A 98 -19.92 33.41 49.65
N HIS A 99 -20.79 33.73 48.70
CA HIS A 99 -21.54 34.98 48.68
C HIS A 99 -22.75 34.95 49.64
N MET A 100 -23.34 33.77 49.90
CA MET A 100 -24.45 33.63 50.85
C MET A 100 -24.00 33.51 52.32
N GLY A 101 -22.75 33.11 52.57
CA GLY A 101 -22.19 32.80 53.89
C GLY A 101 -21.73 33.99 54.74
N GLU A 102 -22.00 35.24 54.37
CA GLU A 102 -21.64 36.43 55.18
C GLU A 102 -22.33 36.45 56.56
N ASN A 103 -23.36 35.62 56.78
CA ASN A 103 -24.11 35.50 58.01
C ASN A 103 -23.81 34.21 58.81
N GLY A 104 -22.53 33.88 59.05
CA GLY A 104 -22.08 33.09 60.22
C GLY A 104 -22.70 31.72 60.52
N ASP A 105 -23.28 31.01 59.54
CA ASP A 105 -23.84 29.66 59.75
C ASP A 105 -22.74 28.58 59.71
N MET A 106 -22.49 27.93 60.85
CA MET A 106 -21.44 26.91 61.00
C MET A 106 -21.70 25.67 60.13
N ASP A 107 -22.97 25.32 59.90
CA ASP A 107 -23.35 24.16 59.07
C ASP A 107 -23.06 24.42 57.58
N MET A 108 -23.20 25.67 57.11
CA MET A 108 -22.81 26.04 55.74
C MET A 108 -21.30 25.93 55.54
N LYS A 109 -20.51 26.28 56.57
CA LYS A 109 -19.05 26.22 56.49
C LYS A 109 -18.54 24.79 56.36
N ILE A 110 -19.10 23.86 57.13
CA ILE A 110 -18.75 22.43 57.05
C ILE A 110 -19.03 21.88 55.64
N LYS A 111 -20.21 22.17 55.08
CA LYS A 111 -20.56 21.74 53.71
C LYS A 111 -19.68 22.37 52.63
N MET A 112 -19.27 23.63 52.84
CA MET A 112 -18.36 24.31 51.93
C MET A 112 -16.98 23.64 51.94
N ASP A 113 -16.47 23.28 53.11
CA ASP A 113 -15.19 22.58 53.26
C ASP A 113 -15.24 21.17 52.62
N GLU A 114 -16.35 20.43 52.80
CA GLU A 114 -16.57 19.12 52.16
C GLU A 114 -16.54 19.20 50.62
N ILE A 115 -17.29 20.14 50.03
CA ILE A 115 -17.31 20.34 48.57
C ILE A 115 -15.95 20.79 48.05
N GLN A 116 -15.19 21.55 48.85
CA GLN A 116 -13.87 22.02 48.46
C GLN A 116 -12.85 20.87 48.38
N GLU A 117 -12.89 19.91 49.32
CA GLU A 117 -12.03 18.72 49.25
C GLU A 117 -12.42 17.80 48.08
N GLU A 118 -13.72 17.53 47.87
CA GLU A 118 -14.17 16.71 46.73
C GLU A 118 -13.83 17.34 45.37
N LEU A 119 -13.96 18.67 45.26
CA LEU A 119 -13.55 19.42 44.08
C LEU A 119 -12.06 19.25 43.82
N LYS A 120 -11.24 19.36 44.86
CA LYS A 120 -9.79 19.22 44.75
C LYS A 120 -9.38 17.82 44.29
N GLU A 121 -9.99 16.76 44.85
CA GLU A 121 -9.73 15.38 44.42
C GLU A 121 -10.05 15.18 42.92
N LYS A 122 -11.19 15.72 42.45
CA LYS A 122 -11.59 15.64 41.03
C LYS A 122 -10.70 16.46 40.10
N GLU A 123 -10.24 17.64 40.55
CA GLU A 123 -9.27 18.46 39.82
C GLU A 123 -7.92 17.72 39.68
N GLU A 124 -7.43 17.09 40.75
CA GLU A 124 -6.23 16.25 40.73
C GLU A 124 -6.39 15.04 39.78
N GLU A 125 -7.55 14.36 39.79
CA GLU A 125 -7.84 13.26 38.86
C GLU A 125 -7.81 13.71 37.39
N LEU A 126 -8.38 14.88 37.09
CA LEU A 126 -8.37 15.45 35.74
C LEU A 126 -6.93 15.80 35.30
N ASP A 127 -6.15 16.43 36.18
CA ASP A 127 -4.76 16.79 35.92
C ASP A 127 -3.89 15.55 35.64
N ASP A 128 -4.06 14.48 36.43
CA ASP A 128 -3.36 13.20 36.24
C ASP A 128 -3.71 12.55 34.89
N LEU A 129 -4.99 12.60 34.49
CA LEU A 129 -5.45 12.10 33.20
C LEU A 129 -4.81 12.87 32.03
N GLU A 130 -4.73 14.19 32.14
CA GLU A 130 -4.11 15.05 31.13
C GLU A 130 -2.60 14.84 31.04
N ALA A 131 -1.92 14.72 32.19
CA ALA A 131 -0.50 14.41 32.26
C ALA A 131 -0.18 13.05 31.62
N LEU A 132 -1.00 12.02 31.90
CA LEU A 132 -0.86 10.70 31.27
C LEU A 132 -1.05 10.78 29.75
N ASN A 133 -2.08 11.50 29.29
CA ASN A 133 -2.33 11.68 27.85
C ASN A 133 -1.13 12.34 27.15
N GLN A 134 -0.58 13.41 27.74
CA GLN A 134 0.59 14.10 27.21
C GLN A 134 1.82 13.16 27.17
N ALA A 135 2.04 12.37 28.22
CA ALA A 135 3.13 11.39 28.25
C ALA A 135 2.98 10.31 27.15
N LEU A 136 1.75 9.85 26.90
CA LEU A 136 1.46 8.88 25.84
C LEU A 136 1.69 9.49 24.45
N VAL A 137 1.28 10.74 24.21
CA VAL A 137 1.55 11.47 22.95
C VAL A 137 3.05 11.59 22.71
N VAL A 138 3.83 11.96 23.74
CA VAL A 138 5.30 12.03 23.62
C VAL A 138 5.91 10.67 23.30
N LYS A 139 5.44 9.60 23.94
CA LYS A 139 5.94 8.24 23.71
C LYS A 139 5.59 7.72 22.31
N GLU A 140 4.38 7.99 21.84
CA GLU A 140 3.93 7.62 20.49
C GLU A 140 4.80 8.30 19.44
N ARG A 141 5.01 9.62 19.54
CA ARG A 141 5.88 10.37 18.63
C ARG A 141 7.29 9.78 18.57
N LYS A 142 7.90 9.53 19.72
CA LYS A 142 9.24 8.90 19.79
C LYS A 142 9.27 7.53 19.11
N SER A 143 8.29 6.67 19.39
CA SER A 143 8.21 5.35 18.78
C SER A 143 7.98 5.43 17.27
N ASN A 144 7.17 6.39 16.80
CA ASN A 144 6.96 6.59 15.37
C ASN A 144 8.23 7.11 14.70
N ASP A 145 8.95 8.05 15.31
CA ASP A 145 10.23 8.56 14.81
C ASP A 145 11.24 7.41 14.62
N GLU A 146 11.38 6.54 15.62
CA GLU A 146 12.24 5.34 15.53
C GLU A 146 11.83 4.41 14.37
N LEU A 147 10.53 4.20 14.15
CA LEU A 147 10.02 3.38 13.04
C LEU A 147 10.28 4.03 11.68
N GLN A 148 10.17 5.36 11.58
CA GLN A 148 10.48 6.10 10.36
C GLN A 148 11.98 6.08 10.06
N GLU A 149 12.83 6.25 11.06
CA GLU A 149 14.28 6.12 10.93
C GLU A 149 14.68 4.72 10.46
N ALA A 150 14.14 3.67 11.10
CA ALA A 150 14.38 2.29 10.67
C ALA A 150 13.94 2.05 9.22
N ARG A 151 12.82 2.65 8.79
CA ARG A 151 12.37 2.56 7.38
C ARG A 151 13.33 3.26 6.43
N LYS A 152 13.80 4.47 6.78
CA LYS A 152 14.78 5.22 5.98
C LYS A 152 16.09 4.44 5.84
N GLU A 153 16.55 3.82 6.92
CA GLU A 153 17.75 2.96 6.90
C GLU A 153 17.58 1.75 6.00
N LEU A 154 16.42 1.07 6.04
CA LEU A 154 16.13 -0.02 5.10
C LEU A 154 16.14 0.47 3.65
N ILE A 155 15.47 1.59 3.36
CA ILE A 155 15.46 2.17 2.00
C ILE A 155 16.89 2.48 1.56
N SER A 156 17.70 3.12 2.41
CA SER A 156 19.11 3.40 2.16
C SER A 156 19.91 2.12 1.87
N TYR A 157 19.74 1.08 2.68
CA TYR A 157 20.39 -0.21 2.52
C TYR A 157 20.06 -0.89 1.20
N PHE A 158 18.79 -0.87 0.79
CA PHE A 158 18.31 -1.50 -0.44
C PHE A 158 18.53 -0.63 -1.69
N LYS A 159 18.85 0.66 -1.53
CA LYS A 159 19.13 1.57 -2.65
C LYS A 159 20.30 1.05 -3.50
N GLY A 160 20.10 1.00 -4.81
CA GLY A 160 21.13 0.55 -5.77
C GLY A 160 21.41 -0.97 -5.76
N ARG A 161 20.70 -1.77 -4.95
CA ARG A 161 20.84 -3.24 -4.97
C ARG A 161 19.89 -3.87 -6.00
N SER A 162 20.41 -4.89 -6.69
CA SER A 162 19.77 -5.50 -7.87
C SER A 162 18.35 -6.01 -7.62
N GLY A 163 17.42 -5.64 -8.51
CA GLY A 163 15.98 -5.96 -8.50
C GLY A 163 15.58 -7.43 -8.70
N ARG A 164 16.48 -8.39 -8.44
CA ARG A 164 16.12 -9.81 -8.34
C ARG A 164 15.58 -10.20 -6.97
N ALA A 165 15.71 -9.31 -5.97
CA ALA A 165 15.11 -9.50 -4.66
C ALA A 165 13.63 -9.13 -4.68
N PHE A 166 12.79 -9.88 -3.95
CA PHE A 166 11.37 -9.57 -3.84
C PHE A 166 11.10 -8.29 -3.03
N ILE A 167 12.02 -7.94 -2.13
CA ILE A 167 12.02 -6.69 -1.38
C ILE A 167 13.10 -5.77 -1.98
N ALA A 168 12.70 -4.60 -2.46
CA ALA A 168 13.62 -3.60 -3.01
C ALA A 168 13.05 -2.19 -2.86
N VAL A 169 13.81 -1.18 -3.27
CA VAL A 169 13.31 0.20 -3.33
C VAL A 169 12.58 0.42 -4.66
N LYS A 170 11.35 0.93 -4.59
CA LYS A 170 10.61 1.45 -5.73
C LYS A 170 10.63 2.99 -5.67
N GLN A 171 10.79 3.62 -6.83
CA GLN A 171 10.63 5.07 -6.97
C GLN A 171 9.18 5.35 -7.35
N MET A 172 8.41 5.97 -6.45
CA MET A 172 6.98 6.24 -6.65
C MET A 172 6.82 7.53 -7.46
N GLY A 173 6.10 7.44 -8.57
CA GLY A 173 5.93 8.54 -9.52
C GLY A 173 7.09 8.71 -10.51
N ASP A 174 8.02 7.76 -10.52
CA ASP A 174 9.10 7.69 -11.52
C ASP A 174 8.60 7.11 -12.83
N LEU A 175 9.02 7.67 -13.96
CA LEU A 175 8.47 7.33 -15.26
C LEU A 175 9.28 6.22 -15.93
N ASP A 176 8.65 5.09 -16.25
CA ASP A 176 9.34 4.04 -17.01
C ASP A 176 9.64 4.54 -18.43
N THR A 177 10.92 4.52 -18.80
CA THR A 177 11.40 4.95 -20.11
C THR A 177 11.18 3.91 -21.21
N LYS A 178 10.97 2.63 -20.86
CA LYS A 178 10.85 1.55 -21.86
C LYS A 178 9.64 1.72 -22.80
N PRO A 179 8.43 2.11 -22.34
CA PRO A 179 7.31 2.42 -23.21
C PRO A 179 7.65 3.49 -24.26
N PHE A 180 8.34 4.56 -23.84
CA PHE A 180 8.79 5.62 -24.74
C PHE A 180 9.78 5.09 -25.77
N GLN A 181 10.79 4.31 -25.36
CA GLN A 181 11.73 3.68 -26.28
C GLN A 181 11.02 2.81 -27.32
N LYS A 182 10.04 2.01 -26.89
CA LYS A 182 9.26 1.16 -27.78
C LYS A 182 8.42 1.98 -28.76
N ALA A 183 7.82 3.08 -28.32
CA ALA A 183 7.08 4.00 -29.18
C ALA A 183 8.02 4.68 -30.21
N MET A 184 9.19 5.16 -29.78
CA MET A 184 10.16 5.84 -30.64
C MET A 184 10.77 4.92 -31.69
N LYS A 185 11.03 3.65 -31.35
CA LYS A 185 11.53 2.63 -32.29
C LYS A 185 10.59 2.37 -33.49
N ARG A 186 9.34 2.83 -33.44
CA ARG A 186 8.40 2.77 -34.59
C ARG A 186 8.61 3.90 -35.59
N LYS A 187 9.20 5.02 -35.16
CA LYS A 187 9.34 6.27 -35.94
C LYS A 187 10.80 6.58 -36.30
N TYR A 188 11.76 6.12 -35.50
CA TYR A 188 13.18 6.48 -35.60
C TYR A 188 14.09 5.25 -35.68
N SER A 189 15.35 5.46 -36.09
CA SER A 189 16.39 4.44 -35.99
C SER A 189 16.69 4.09 -34.52
N GLU A 190 17.38 2.97 -34.25
CA GLU A 190 17.56 2.50 -32.86
C GLU A 190 18.38 3.46 -31.99
N GLU A 191 19.40 4.11 -32.55
CA GLU A 191 20.23 5.11 -31.85
C GLU A 191 19.41 6.38 -31.56
N GLU A 192 18.72 6.92 -32.57
CA GLU A 192 17.86 8.10 -32.43
C GLU A 192 16.65 7.85 -31.51
N ALA A 193 16.08 6.64 -31.54
CA ALA A 193 14.92 6.28 -30.73
C ALA A 193 15.23 6.33 -29.23
N ASN A 194 16.45 5.98 -28.82
CA ASN A 194 16.86 6.02 -27.42
C ASN A 194 17.02 7.47 -26.94
N GLU A 195 17.69 8.32 -27.72
CA GLU A 195 17.84 9.74 -27.40
C GLU A 195 16.47 10.44 -27.34
N LYS A 196 15.62 10.22 -28.36
CA LYS A 196 14.27 10.77 -28.38
C LYS A 196 13.44 10.28 -27.20
N ALA A 197 13.51 9.00 -26.85
CA ALA A 197 12.77 8.50 -25.70
C ALA A 197 13.17 9.20 -24.39
N LEU A 198 14.46 9.46 -24.17
CA LEU A 198 14.94 10.18 -22.99
C LEU A 198 14.48 11.64 -22.96
N GLU A 199 14.54 12.34 -24.10
CA GLU A 199 14.01 13.70 -24.23
C GLU A 199 12.52 13.76 -23.86
N TRP A 200 11.73 12.83 -24.41
CA TRP A 200 10.29 12.77 -24.16
C TRP A 200 9.94 12.34 -22.74
N CYS A 201 10.65 11.37 -22.16
CA CYS A 201 10.49 11.02 -20.75
C CYS A 201 10.73 12.24 -19.86
N SER A 202 11.83 12.97 -20.10
CA SER A 202 12.19 14.15 -19.30
C SER A 202 11.11 15.25 -19.40
N LEU A 203 10.53 15.45 -20.59
CA LEU A 203 9.43 16.39 -20.78
C LEU A 203 8.19 15.96 -19.97
N TRP A 204 7.85 14.68 -20.01
CA TRP A 204 6.72 14.17 -19.26
C TRP A 204 6.95 14.18 -17.75
N GLU A 205 8.16 13.88 -17.28
CA GLU A 205 8.55 14.07 -15.89
C GLU A 205 8.32 15.52 -15.44
N GLN A 206 8.72 16.52 -16.24
CA GLN A 206 8.44 17.92 -15.93
C GLN A 206 6.94 18.20 -15.81
N ASN A 207 6.14 17.70 -16.75
CA ASN A 207 4.68 17.82 -16.68
C ASN A 207 4.13 17.15 -15.41
N LEU A 208 4.59 15.94 -15.05
CA LEU A 208 4.17 15.25 -13.84
C LEU A 208 4.43 16.08 -12.57
N THR A 209 5.57 16.79 -12.53
CA THR A 209 5.93 17.66 -11.40
C THR A 209 5.20 19.01 -11.40
N ASP A 210 4.57 19.39 -12.52
CA ASP A 210 3.80 20.63 -12.63
C ASP A 210 2.56 20.54 -11.72
N SER A 211 2.51 21.43 -10.73
CA SER A 211 1.40 21.52 -9.77
C SER A 211 0.15 22.16 -10.38
N SER A 212 0.29 22.90 -11.50
CA SER A 212 -0.85 23.50 -12.19
C SER A 212 -1.63 22.49 -13.04
N TRP A 213 -1.03 21.34 -13.33
CA TRP A 213 -1.67 20.28 -14.11
C TRP A 213 -2.10 19.12 -13.20
N HIS A 214 -3.40 19.03 -12.93
CA HIS A 214 -3.97 18.00 -12.08
C HIS A 214 -5.09 17.26 -12.81
N PRO A 215 -4.75 16.27 -13.67
CA PRO A 215 -5.71 15.57 -14.53
C PRO A 215 -6.50 14.51 -13.75
N PHE A 216 -7.16 14.92 -12.66
CA PHE A 216 -7.98 14.06 -11.83
C PHE A 216 -9.38 14.64 -11.68
N LYS A 217 -10.36 13.75 -11.61
CA LYS A 217 -11.74 14.05 -11.24
C LYS A 217 -12.14 13.31 -9.99
N VAL A 218 -12.99 13.95 -9.18
CA VAL A 218 -13.54 13.34 -7.97
C VAL A 218 -14.81 12.58 -8.33
N ILE A 219 -14.84 11.29 -8.01
CA ILE A 219 -16.04 10.47 -8.03
C ILE A 219 -16.51 10.21 -6.60
N THR A 220 -17.82 10.29 -6.37
CA THR A 220 -18.42 9.98 -5.07
C THR A 220 -19.15 8.65 -5.17
N ASP A 221 -18.67 7.63 -4.45
CA ASP A 221 -19.37 6.35 -4.29
C ASP A 221 -19.73 6.14 -2.82
N LYS A 222 -21.03 6.10 -2.51
CA LYS A 222 -21.58 5.83 -1.16
C LYS A 222 -20.97 6.68 -0.04
N GLY A 223 -20.67 7.95 -0.32
CA GLY A 223 -20.08 8.90 0.64
C GLY A 223 -18.55 8.90 0.69
N ASN A 224 -17.87 8.02 -0.05
CA ASN A 224 -16.42 8.08 -0.23
C ASN A 224 -16.08 8.82 -1.53
N CYS A 225 -15.36 9.94 -1.41
CA CYS A 225 -14.78 10.64 -2.55
C CYS A 225 -13.45 9.98 -2.92
N LYS A 226 -13.27 9.63 -4.20
CA LYS A 226 -12.01 9.13 -4.75
C LYS A 226 -11.63 9.96 -5.96
N GLU A 227 -10.36 10.35 -6.03
CA GLU A 227 -9.78 10.94 -7.22
C GLU A 227 -9.37 9.84 -8.19
N ILE A 228 -9.85 9.95 -9.43
CA ILE A 228 -9.47 9.09 -10.55
C ILE A 228 -8.93 9.96 -11.68
N ILE A 229 -8.10 9.37 -12.54
CA ILE A 229 -7.60 10.07 -13.73
C ILE A 229 -8.79 10.53 -14.58
N ASP A 230 -8.73 11.78 -15.03
CA ASP A 230 -9.68 12.28 -16.00
C ASP A 230 -9.25 11.89 -17.42
N GLU A 231 -9.87 10.84 -17.95
CA GLU A 231 -9.65 10.38 -19.34
C GLU A 231 -10.01 11.44 -20.39
N GLU A 232 -10.75 12.49 -19.99
CA GLU A 232 -11.09 13.59 -20.89
C GLU A 232 -9.98 14.66 -21.01
N ASP A 233 -8.94 14.61 -20.17
CA ASP A 233 -7.82 15.56 -20.17
C ASP A 233 -7.13 15.63 -21.54
N GLU A 234 -7.00 16.84 -22.07
CA GLU A 234 -6.46 17.08 -23.41
C GLU A 234 -5.02 16.59 -23.55
N ARG A 235 -4.16 16.83 -22.54
CA ARG A 235 -2.75 16.43 -22.60
C ARG A 235 -2.61 14.91 -22.58
N LEU A 236 -3.40 14.21 -21.77
CA LEU A 236 -3.40 12.76 -21.73
C LEU A 236 -3.94 12.13 -23.02
N LYS A 237 -4.98 12.72 -23.63
CA LYS A 237 -5.49 12.28 -24.93
C LYS A 237 -4.45 12.45 -26.03
N ASP A 238 -3.80 13.61 -26.08
CA ASP A 238 -2.75 13.89 -27.08
C ASP A 238 -1.57 12.91 -26.91
N LEU A 239 -1.15 12.65 -25.67
CA LEU A 239 -0.14 11.64 -25.36
C LEU A 239 -0.51 10.26 -25.90
N GLN A 240 -1.74 9.81 -25.63
CA GLN A 240 -2.21 8.50 -26.07
C GLN A 240 -2.28 8.41 -27.59
N ASN A 241 -2.79 9.46 -28.25
CA ASN A 241 -2.88 9.52 -29.71
C ASN A 241 -1.51 9.50 -30.39
N GLU A 242 -0.52 10.18 -29.81
CA GLU A 242 0.80 10.33 -30.43
C GLU A 242 1.74 9.15 -30.17
N TYR A 243 1.69 8.57 -28.96
CA TYR A 243 2.66 7.59 -28.47
C TYR A 243 2.06 6.21 -28.12
N GLY A 244 0.74 6.13 -28.06
CA GLY A 244 -0.01 4.89 -27.82
C GLY A 244 -0.23 4.55 -26.34
N ASP A 245 -1.02 3.50 -26.14
CA ASP A 245 -1.55 3.10 -24.82
C ASP A 245 -0.45 2.76 -23.79
N GLU A 246 0.67 2.20 -24.20
CA GLU A 246 1.75 1.82 -23.26
C GLU A 246 2.40 3.04 -22.60
N VAL A 247 2.53 4.15 -23.34
CA VAL A 247 3.07 5.41 -22.81
C VAL A 247 2.03 6.11 -21.94
N TYR A 248 0.78 6.14 -22.38
CA TYR A 248 -0.34 6.64 -21.59
C TYR A 248 -0.44 5.92 -20.24
N MET A 249 -0.36 4.60 -20.23
CA MET A 249 -0.40 3.80 -18.99
C MET A 249 0.79 4.13 -18.07
N ALA A 250 2.00 4.26 -18.62
CA ALA A 250 3.18 4.62 -17.82
C ALA A 250 3.04 6.00 -17.15
N VAL A 251 2.56 7.00 -17.89
CA VAL A 251 2.34 8.36 -17.36
C VAL A 251 1.21 8.38 -16.33
N THR A 252 0.09 7.72 -16.60
CA THR A 252 -1.04 7.70 -15.67
C THR A 252 -0.77 6.90 -14.40
N ASP A 253 0.02 5.83 -14.47
CA ASP A 253 0.47 5.10 -13.28
C ASP A 253 1.44 5.95 -12.45
N ALA A 254 2.39 6.66 -13.09
CA ALA A 254 3.25 7.61 -12.39
C ALA A 254 2.45 8.76 -11.73
N LEU A 255 1.43 9.30 -12.41
CA LEU A 255 0.51 10.30 -11.83
C LEU A 255 -0.19 9.78 -10.59
N LYS A 256 -0.76 8.57 -10.64
CA LYS A 256 -1.46 7.96 -9.51
C LYS A 256 -0.52 7.76 -8.33
N GLU A 257 0.67 7.22 -8.58
CA GLU A 257 1.69 7.03 -7.55
C GLU A 257 2.12 8.36 -6.92
N MET A 258 2.32 9.41 -7.74
CA MET A 258 2.65 10.74 -7.23
C MET A 258 1.53 11.30 -6.35
N ASN A 259 0.27 11.13 -6.75
CA ASN A 259 -0.88 11.61 -5.97
C ASN A 259 -1.08 10.82 -4.67
N GLU A 260 -0.78 9.52 -4.67
CA GLU A 260 -0.90 8.68 -3.48
C GLU A 260 0.23 8.93 -2.47
N TYR A 261 1.47 9.08 -2.95
CA TYR A 261 2.66 9.11 -2.07
C TYR A 261 3.20 10.51 -1.79
N ASN A 262 2.96 11.48 -2.68
CA ASN A 262 3.44 12.85 -2.52
C ASN A 262 2.57 13.89 -3.26
N PRO A 263 1.26 13.98 -2.93
CA PRO A 263 0.31 14.81 -3.68
C PRO A 263 0.70 16.29 -3.70
N SER A 264 1.22 16.81 -2.59
CA SER A 264 1.61 18.22 -2.47
C SER A 264 3.01 18.51 -2.99
N GLY A 265 3.97 17.59 -2.79
CA GLY A 265 5.36 17.83 -3.18
C GLY A 265 5.65 17.56 -4.65
N ARG A 266 4.88 16.65 -5.29
CA ARG A 266 4.99 16.33 -6.73
C ARG A 266 6.42 15.97 -7.17
N TYR A 267 7.19 15.34 -6.28
CA TYR A 267 8.50 14.77 -6.58
C TYR A 267 8.53 13.28 -6.24
N VAL A 268 9.40 12.54 -6.93
CA VAL A 268 9.58 11.11 -6.78
C VAL A 268 9.99 10.74 -5.36
N VAL A 269 9.30 9.77 -4.75
CA VAL A 269 9.58 9.28 -3.40
C VAL A 269 10.06 7.83 -3.45
N SER A 270 11.17 7.56 -2.76
CA SER A 270 11.66 6.20 -2.57
C SER A 270 10.84 5.46 -1.52
N GLU A 271 10.32 4.30 -1.86
CA GLU A 271 9.55 3.45 -0.95
C GLU A 271 10.10 2.02 -0.91
N LEU A 272 10.04 1.42 0.29
CA LEU A 272 10.35 -0.01 0.43
C LEU A 272 9.19 -0.82 -0.12
N TRP A 273 9.44 -1.65 -1.14
CA TRP A 273 8.40 -2.31 -1.91
C TRP A 273 8.56 -3.82 -1.94
N ASN A 274 7.44 -4.52 -1.82
CA ASN A 274 7.36 -5.95 -2.04
C ASN A 274 6.86 -6.18 -3.48
N PHE A 275 7.78 -6.43 -4.40
CA PHE A 275 7.47 -6.66 -5.82
C PHE A 275 6.74 -7.97 -6.07
N LYS A 276 6.81 -8.93 -5.14
CA LYS A 276 6.05 -10.18 -5.24
C LYS A 276 4.57 -9.94 -4.93
N GLU A 277 4.27 -9.07 -3.97
CA GLU A 277 2.89 -8.78 -3.56
C GLU A 277 2.32 -7.49 -4.19
N GLY A 278 3.13 -6.70 -4.87
CA GLY A 278 2.68 -5.46 -5.52
C GLY A 278 2.23 -4.39 -4.53
N ARG A 279 2.84 -4.33 -3.34
CA ARG A 279 2.50 -3.37 -2.28
C ARG A 279 3.73 -2.87 -1.53
N LYS A 280 3.54 -1.80 -0.73
CA LYS A 280 4.54 -1.33 0.23
C LYS A 280 4.94 -2.47 1.18
N ALA A 281 6.25 -2.65 1.34
CA ALA A 281 6.80 -3.64 2.25
C ALA A 281 6.78 -3.11 3.69
N THR A 282 6.56 -4.04 4.61
CA THR A 282 6.66 -3.83 6.05
C THR A 282 8.13 -3.80 6.48
N LEU A 283 8.41 -3.16 7.63
CA LEU A 283 9.74 -3.19 8.25
C LEU A 283 10.20 -4.63 8.52
N ARG A 284 9.25 -5.47 8.97
CA ARG A 284 9.49 -6.89 9.23
C ARG A 284 9.97 -7.62 7.98
N GLU A 285 9.29 -7.46 6.84
CA GLU A 285 9.71 -8.06 5.57
C GLU A 285 11.12 -7.63 5.17
N GLY A 286 11.45 -6.34 5.33
CA GLY A 286 12.80 -5.83 5.08
C GLY A 286 13.87 -6.46 5.97
N VAL A 287 13.61 -6.54 7.28
CA VAL A 287 14.53 -7.17 8.25
C VAL A 287 14.70 -8.66 7.99
N GLU A 288 13.61 -9.38 7.71
CA GLU A 288 13.64 -10.81 7.38
C GLU A 288 14.48 -11.08 6.13
N ASP A 289 14.37 -10.23 5.10
CA ASP A 289 15.18 -10.36 3.89
C ASP A 289 16.67 -10.10 4.16
N ILE A 290 17.00 -9.07 4.95
CA ILE A 290 18.39 -8.82 5.38
C ILE A 290 18.96 -10.01 6.16
N LEU A 291 18.21 -10.56 7.12
CA LEU A 291 18.63 -11.73 7.90
C LEU A 291 18.86 -12.95 7.01
N LYS A 292 18.01 -13.16 6.01
CA LYS A 292 18.16 -14.23 5.02
C LYS A 292 19.43 -14.03 4.19
N GLN A 293 19.67 -12.82 3.68
CA GLN A 293 20.89 -12.49 2.94
C GLN A 293 22.13 -12.73 3.79
N TRP A 294 22.13 -12.29 5.05
CA TRP A 294 23.25 -12.48 5.99
C TRP A 294 23.56 -13.96 6.22
N ARG A 295 22.54 -14.80 6.46
CA ARG A 295 22.71 -16.26 6.62
C ARG A 295 23.30 -16.92 5.37
N LEU A 296 22.89 -16.49 4.17
CA LEU A 296 23.43 -16.99 2.91
C LEU A 296 24.91 -16.62 2.73
N HIS A 297 25.29 -15.39 3.06
CA HIS A 297 26.69 -14.95 3.00
C HIS A 297 27.58 -15.71 3.99
N LYS A 298 27.08 -16.03 5.20
CA LYS A 298 27.82 -16.81 6.19
C LYS A 298 28.13 -18.23 5.69
N ARG A 299 27.16 -18.89 5.06
CA ARG A 299 27.33 -20.26 4.51
C ARG A 299 28.29 -20.35 3.32
N LYS A 300 28.48 -19.27 2.56
CA LYS A 300 29.45 -19.23 1.46
C LYS A 300 30.90 -19.03 1.91
N ARG A 301 31.11 -18.60 3.16
CA ARG A 301 32.45 -18.37 3.74
C ARG A 301 33.02 -19.57 4.49
N THR A 302 32.20 -20.58 4.73
CA THR A 302 32.57 -21.94 5.20
C THR A 302 32.63 -22.87 4.01
#